data_AF-A0AAD9IVA6-F1
#
_entry.id   AF-A0AAD9IVA6-F1
#
_cell.length_a   1.000
_cell.length_b   1.000
_cell.length_c   1.000
_cell.angle_alpha   90.00
_cell.angle_beta   90.00
_cell.angle_gamma   90.00
#
_symmetry.space_group_name_H-M   'P 1'
#
loop_
_entity.id
_entity.type
_entity.pdbx_description
1 polymer ?
#
loop_
_entity_poly.entity_id
_entity_poly.type
_entity_poly.pdbx_seq_one_letter_code
_entity_poly.pdbx_strand_id
1 'polypeptide(L)'
;MAEFKDASLWMKLAFLFSTIATIIDLHGFSAGIVDGHNDVRAAMVIGFLCLLVAFVLAICLIFLDELKGNKAALICFIIFALLAGLALVVGVAMWGYNGNNYGGLSTYPAMLLCSSGLLALLAGIFGILEVAGVKG
;
A
#
# COMPACT_ATOMS: atom_id res chain seq x y z
N MET A 1 -10.84 0.30 -22.50
CA MET A 1 -10.69 1.34 -21.46
C MET A 1 -9.82 2.45 -22.02
N ALA A 2 -10.43 3.53 -22.53
CA ALA A 2 -9.69 4.66 -23.10
C ALA A 2 -8.96 5.46 -21.99
N GLU A 3 -9.62 5.66 -20.86
CA GLU A 3 -9.10 6.38 -19.68
C GLU A 3 -7.79 5.81 -19.14
N PHE A 4 -7.72 4.48 -18.97
CA PHE A 4 -6.48 3.81 -18.57
C PHE A 4 -5.38 3.96 -19.61
N LYS A 5 -5.70 3.99 -20.91
CA LYS A 5 -4.69 4.15 -21.97
C LYS A 5 -4.07 5.54 -21.94
N ASP A 6 -4.86 6.56 -21.60
CA ASP A 6 -4.47 7.97 -21.60
C ASP A 6 -3.75 8.41 -20.31
N ALA A 7 -3.78 7.59 -19.25
CA ALA A 7 -3.01 7.84 -18.03
C ALA A 7 -1.50 7.73 -18.29
N SER A 8 -0.71 8.49 -17.52
CA SER A 8 0.75 8.42 -17.57
C SER A 8 1.26 7.02 -17.19
N LEU A 9 2.50 6.70 -17.60
CA LEU A 9 3.14 5.45 -17.21
C LEU A 9 3.23 5.32 -15.68
N TRP A 10 3.60 6.39 -14.99
CA TRP A 10 3.76 6.38 -13.54
C TRP A 10 2.44 6.16 -12.81
N MET A 11 1.34 6.76 -13.27
CA MET A 11 0.04 6.55 -12.65
C MET A 11 -0.46 5.11 -12.89
N LYS A 12 -0.21 4.52 -14.06
CA LYS A 12 -0.50 3.11 -14.34
C LYS A 12 0.27 2.18 -13.42
N LEU A 13 1.56 2.43 -13.23
CA LEU A 13 2.40 1.66 -12.31
C LEU A 13 1.90 1.85 -10.87
N ALA A 14 1.69 3.08 -10.42
CA ALA A 14 1.17 3.38 -9.09
C ALA A 14 -0.13 2.62 -8.80
N PHE A 15 -1.06 2.61 -9.75
CA PHE A 15 -2.30 1.84 -9.66
C PHE A 15 -2.07 0.33 -9.60
N LEU A 16 -1.24 -0.23 -10.50
CA LEU A 16 -0.92 -1.66 -10.50
C LEU A 16 -0.33 -2.09 -9.14
N PHE A 17 0.65 -1.35 -8.65
CA PHE A 17 1.33 -1.65 -7.39
C PHE A 17 0.38 -1.52 -6.19
N SER A 18 -0.47 -0.48 -6.14
CA SER A 18 -1.48 -0.34 -5.08
C SER A 18 -2.54 -1.45 -5.11
N THR A 19 -2.92 -1.91 -6.30
CA THR A 19 -3.90 -3.00 -6.49
C THR A 19 -3.32 -4.31 -5.97
N ILE A 20 -2.11 -4.67 -6.41
CA ILE A 20 -1.44 -5.90 -5.98
C ILE A 20 -1.17 -5.85 -4.47
N ALA A 21 -0.69 -4.71 -3.95
CA ALA A 21 -0.49 -4.50 -2.52
C ALA A 21 -1.78 -4.81 -1.75
N THR A 22 -2.91 -4.22 -2.14
CA THR A 22 -4.21 -4.42 -1.47
C THR A 22 -4.65 -5.88 -1.47
N ILE A 23 -4.50 -6.59 -2.60
CA ILE A 23 -4.86 -8.01 -2.70
C ILE A 23 -3.99 -8.87 -1.78
N ILE A 24 -2.67 -8.63 -1.79
CA ILE A 24 -1.72 -9.37 -0.96
C ILE A 24 -1.99 -9.06 0.53
N ASP A 25 -2.29 -7.81 0.86
CA ASP A 25 -2.63 -7.39 2.23
C ASP A 25 -3.81 -8.19 2.75
N LEU A 26 -4.89 -8.28 1.96
CA LEU A 26 -6.10 -9.03 2.32
C LEU A 26 -5.78 -10.50 2.63
N HIS A 27 -4.91 -11.12 1.83
CA HIS A 27 -4.45 -12.50 2.04
C HIS A 27 -3.60 -12.61 3.32
N GLY A 28 -2.69 -11.65 3.55
CA GLY A 28 -1.86 -11.60 4.76
C GLY A 28 -2.69 -11.50 6.04
N PHE A 29 -3.74 -10.67 6.03
CA PHE A 29 -4.70 -10.57 7.13
C PHE A 29 -5.49 -11.86 7.33
N SER A 30 -5.99 -12.48 6.26
CA SER A 30 -6.72 -13.76 6.35
C SER A 30 -5.88 -14.91 6.89
N ALA A 31 -4.55 -14.82 6.77
CA ALA A 31 -3.60 -15.82 7.24
C ALA A 31 -3.14 -15.59 8.70
N GLY A 32 -3.71 -14.60 9.41
CA GLY A 32 -3.70 -14.54 10.88
C GLY A 32 -2.52 -13.84 11.54
N ILE A 33 -1.80 -12.93 10.88
CA ILE A 33 -0.64 -12.24 11.52
C ILE A 33 -1.02 -11.35 12.73
N VAL A 34 -2.31 -11.04 12.87
CA VAL A 34 -2.84 -9.99 13.75
C VAL A 34 -3.07 -10.49 15.17
N ASP A 35 -2.88 -11.78 15.43
CA ASP A 35 -3.14 -12.38 16.73
C ASP A 35 -1.93 -12.25 17.68
N GLY A 36 -2.18 -11.73 18.89
CA GLY A 36 -1.27 -11.85 20.03
C GLY A 36 -0.61 -10.57 20.53
N HIS A 37 -0.56 -9.48 19.75
CA HIS A 37 0.09 -8.22 20.18
C HIS A 37 -0.68 -6.98 19.71
N ASN A 38 -1.21 -6.19 20.65
CA ASN A 38 -2.01 -4.99 20.35
C ASN A 38 -1.26 -3.97 19.51
N ASP A 39 0.03 -3.78 19.76
CA ASP A 39 0.84 -2.78 19.06
C ASP A 39 1.08 -3.18 17.59
N VAL A 40 1.34 -4.47 17.35
CA VAL A 40 1.45 -5.04 15.99
C VAL A 40 0.12 -4.90 15.27
N ARG A 41 -0.97 -5.28 15.94
CA ARG A 41 -2.33 -5.16 15.38
C ARG A 41 -2.68 -3.73 15.03
N ALA A 42 -2.34 -2.77 15.88
CA ALA A 42 -2.58 -1.35 15.60
C ALA A 42 -1.82 -0.89 14.34
N ALA A 43 -0.51 -1.21 14.24
CA ALA A 43 0.29 -0.87 13.07
C ALA A 43 -0.26 -1.49 11.78
N MET A 44 -0.65 -2.77 11.84
CA MET A 44 -1.25 -3.48 10.71
C MET A 44 -2.57 -2.86 10.28
N VAL A 45 -3.49 -2.60 11.22
CA VAL A 45 -4.81 -2.03 10.91
C VAL A 45 -4.68 -0.61 10.34
N ILE A 46 -3.77 0.21 10.89
CA ILE A 46 -3.49 1.54 10.34
C ILE A 46 -2.94 1.42 8.91
N GLY A 47 -2.01 0.50 8.69
CA GLY A 47 -1.44 0.22 7.37
C GLY A 47 -2.51 -0.17 6.36
N PHE A 48 -3.39 -1.11 6.71
CA PHE A 48 -4.52 -1.55 5.89
C PHE A 48 -5.48 -0.40 5.56
N LEU A 49 -5.87 0.40 6.56
CA LEU A 49 -6.79 1.53 6.34
C LEU A 49 -6.17 2.57 5.41
N CYS A 50 -4.90 2.91 5.60
CA CYS A 50 -4.18 3.80 4.70
C CYS A 50 -4.08 3.22 3.29
N LEU A 51 -3.84 1.91 3.15
CA LEU A 51 -3.75 1.23 1.86
C LEU A 51 -5.09 1.26 1.13
N LEU A 52 -6.19 1.01 1.84
CA LEU A 52 -7.55 1.07 1.30
C LEU A 52 -7.86 2.47 0.74
N VAL A 53 -7.55 3.51 1.51
CA VAL A 53 -7.73 4.90 1.07
C VAL A 53 -6.88 5.19 -0.16
N ALA A 54 -5.61 4.78 -0.17
CA ALA A 54 -4.73 4.95 -1.32
C ALA A 54 -5.26 4.21 -2.56
N PHE A 55 -5.77 2.99 -2.41
CA PHE A 55 -6.33 2.20 -3.50
C PHE A 55 -7.58 2.85 -4.10
N VAL A 56 -8.51 3.31 -3.25
CA VAL A 56 -9.70 4.05 -3.69
C VAL A 56 -9.29 5.33 -4.44
N LEU A 57 -8.33 6.09 -3.91
CA LEU A 57 -7.82 7.28 -4.59
C LEU A 57 -7.14 6.95 -5.93
N ALA A 58 -6.42 5.83 -6.02
CA ALA A 58 -5.79 5.40 -7.27
C ALA A 58 -6.85 5.05 -8.35
N ILE A 59 -7.93 4.37 -7.98
CA ILE A 59 -9.08 4.14 -8.87
C ILE A 59 -9.66 5.46 -9.32
N CYS A 60 -9.96 6.36 -8.37
CA CYS A 60 -10.53 7.67 -8.67
C CYS A 60 -9.66 8.51 -9.60
N LEU A 61 -8.35 8.55 -9.37
CA LEU A 61 -7.40 9.32 -10.19
C LEU A 61 -7.26 8.80 -11.63
N ILE A 62 -7.55 7.52 -11.88
CA ILE A 62 -7.46 6.91 -13.21
C ILE A 62 -8.80 6.95 -13.95
N PHE A 63 -9.90 6.63 -13.26
CA PHE A 63 -11.20 6.37 -13.89
C PHE A 63 -12.22 7.49 -13.70
N LEU A 64 -11.98 8.47 -12.81
CA LEU A 64 -12.85 9.63 -12.68
C LEU A 64 -12.21 10.84 -13.34
N ASP A 65 -12.81 11.29 -14.44
CA ASP A 65 -12.37 12.49 -15.17
C ASP A 65 -12.34 13.74 -14.27
N GLU A 66 -13.22 13.82 -13.28
CA GLU A 66 -13.29 14.94 -12.31
C GLU A 66 -12.03 15.06 -11.43
N LEU A 67 -11.32 13.96 -11.21
CA LEU A 67 -10.11 13.89 -10.38
C LEU A 67 -8.83 13.83 -11.20
N LYS A 68 -8.95 13.72 -12.53
CA LYS A 68 -7.81 13.66 -13.44
C LYS A 68 -7.03 14.96 -13.41
N GLY A 69 -5.76 14.90 -13.01
CA GLY A 69 -4.88 16.06 -12.88
C GLY A 69 -5.08 16.87 -11.59
N ASN A 70 -5.94 16.43 -10.66
CA ASN A 70 -6.07 17.07 -9.35
C ASN A 70 -4.83 16.77 -8.48
N LYS A 71 -3.97 17.78 -8.34
CA LYS A 71 -2.74 17.68 -7.54
C LYS A 71 -2.99 17.34 -6.08
N ALA A 72 -4.07 17.83 -5.49
CA ALA A 72 -4.38 17.56 -4.09
C ALA A 72 -4.71 16.08 -3.87
N ALA A 73 -5.52 15.49 -4.75
CA ALA A 73 -5.87 14.07 -4.69
C ALA A 73 -4.64 13.17 -4.92
N LEU A 74 -3.76 13.56 -5.84
CA LEU A 74 -2.50 12.86 -6.10
C LEU A 74 -1.54 12.91 -4.89
N ILE A 75 -1.45 14.07 -4.22
CA ILE A 75 -0.66 14.20 -2.98
C ILE A 75 -1.26 13.37 -1.85
N CYS A 76 -2.58 13.38 -1.67
CA CYS A 76 -3.25 12.52 -0.69
C CYS A 76 -2.96 11.04 -0.97
N PHE A 77 -3.06 10.60 -2.23
CA PHE A 77 -2.71 9.24 -2.64
C PHE A 77 -1.28 8.87 -2.21
N ILE A 78 -0.31 9.74 -2.50
CA ILE A 78 1.10 9.53 -2.14
C ILE A 78 1.26 9.37 -0.62
N ILE A 79 0.68 10.28 0.16
CA ILE A 79 0.80 10.27 1.63
C ILE A 79 0.22 8.98 2.19
N PHE A 80 -0.99 8.60 1.77
CA PHE A 80 -1.63 7.38 2.26
C PHE A 80 -0.90 6.11 1.80
N ALA A 81 -0.39 6.06 0.57
CA ALA A 81 0.39 4.92 0.08
C ALA A 81 1.71 4.73 0.85
N LEU A 82 2.41 5.84 1.13
CA LEU A 82 3.67 5.79 1.90
C LEU A 82 3.44 5.44 3.38
N LEU A 83 2.42 6.03 4.00
CA LEU A 83 2.04 5.70 5.39
C LEU A 83 1.60 4.23 5.51
N ALA A 84 0.83 3.73 4.54
CA ALA A 84 0.46 2.32 4.49
C ALA A 84 1.69 1.42 4.45
N GLY A 85 2.60 1.68 3.51
CA GLY A 85 3.82 0.91 3.35
C GLY A 85 4.70 0.90 4.61
N LEU A 86 4.89 2.06 5.23
CA LEU A 86 5.65 2.19 6.48
C LEU A 86 4.99 1.42 7.63
N ALA A 87 3.68 1.60 7.83
CA ALA A 87 2.97 0.96 8.94
C ALA A 87 2.96 -0.58 8.81
N LEU A 88 2.79 -1.11 7.60
CA LEU A 88 2.83 -2.55 7.34
C LEU A 88 4.24 -3.12 7.58
N VAL A 89 5.28 -2.49 7.02
CA VAL A 89 6.67 -2.96 7.21
C VAL A 89 7.09 -2.90 8.67
N VAL A 90 6.78 -1.81 9.38
CA VAL A 90 7.05 -1.67 10.81
C VAL A 90 6.27 -2.70 11.62
N GLY A 91 4.98 -2.92 11.31
CA GLY A 91 4.18 -3.95 11.94
C GLY A 91 4.78 -5.34 11.78
N VAL A 92 5.29 -5.68 10.59
CA VAL A 92 5.90 -7.00 10.33
C VAL A 92 7.22 -7.12 11.09
N ALA A 93 8.01 -6.05 11.16
CA ALA A 93 9.25 -6.02 11.94
C ALA A 93 8.99 -6.22 13.44
N MET A 94 7.97 -5.55 14.00
CA MET A 94 7.55 -5.71 15.39
C MET A 94 7.06 -7.14 15.66
N TRP A 95 6.28 -7.70 14.74
CA TRP A 95 5.82 -9.08 14.82
C TRP A 95 6.99 -10.08 14.81
N GLY A 96 7.94 -9.89 13.89
CA GLY A 96 9.15 -10.72 13.79
C GLY A 96 10.03 -10.64 15.03
N TYR A 97 10.18 -9.44 15.62
CA TYR A 97 10.86 -9.28 16.90
C TYR A 97 10.15 -10.06 18.02
N ASN A 98 8.83 -9.98 18.11
CA ASN A 98 8.07 -10.68 19.14
C ASN A 98 8.13 -12.20 18.96
N GLY A 99 7.88 -12.76 17.78
CA GLY A 99 7.89 -14.23 17.65
C GLY A 99 9.28 -14.88 17.63
N ASN A 100 10.37 -14.14 17.38
CA ASN A 100 11.72 -14.63 17.71
C ASN A 100 11.91 -14.84 19.22
N ASN A 101 11.20 -14.07 20.04
CA ASN A 101 11.26 -14.17 21.50
C ASN A 101 10.22 -15.16 22.08
N TYR A 102 9.12 -15.45 21.37
CA TYR A 102 7.98 -16.21 21.92
C TYR A 102 7.58 -17.49 21.17
N GLY A 103 8.30 -17.87 20.11
CA GLY A 103 8.19 -19.19 19.47
C GLY A 103 7.20 -19.24 18.29
N GLY A 104 7.72 -19.64 17.14
CA GLY A 104 6.94 -20.06 15.96
C GLY A 104 6.27 -18.94 15.17
N LEU A 105 7.03 -18.26 14.30
CA LEU A 105 6.49 -17.31 13.33
C LEU A 105 6.01 -18.06 12.07
N SER A 106 4.75 -17.88 11.68
CA SER A 106 4.29 -18.26 10.34
C SER A 106 4.93 -17.32 9.30
N THR A 107 5.99 -17.78 8.64
CA THR A 107 6.81 -16.94 7.73
C THR A 107 6.03 -16.45 6.50
N TYR A 108 4.98 -17.17 6.11
CA TYR A 108 4.19 -16.88 4.93
C TYR A 108 3.35 -15.57 5.04
N PRO A 109 2.46 -15.38 6.04
CA PRO A 109 1.71 -14.14 6.20
C PRO A 109 2.62 -12.91 6.39
N ALA A 110 3.75 -13.07 7.09
CA ALA A 110 4.75 -12.00 7.21
C ALA A 110 5.33 -11.60 5.87
N MET A 111 5.68 -12.57 5.03
CA MET A 111 6.22 -12.31 3.71
C MET A 111 5.18 -11.62 2.82
N LEU A 112 3.91 -12.02 2.90
CA LEU A 112 2.82 -11.35 2.19
C LEU A 112 2.70 -9.88 2.64
N LEU A 113 2.59 -9.60 3.93
CA LEU A 113 2.40 -8.24 4.43
C LEU A 113 3.61 -7.34 4.22
N CYS A 114 4.83 -7.89 4.31
CA CYS A 114 6.04 -7.18 3.96
C CYS A 114 6.04 -6.83 2.46
N SER A 115 5.65 -7.78 1.60
CA SER A 115 5.54 -7.54 0.16
C SER A 115 4.47 -6.49 -0.14
N SER A 116 3.29 -6.57 0.50
CA SER A 116 2.23 -5.56 0.43
C SER A 116 2.77 -4.17 0.78
N GLY A 117 3.47 -4.06 1.91
CA GLY A 117 4.07 -2.80 2.35
C GLY A 117 5.08 -2.23 1.36
N LEU A 118 5.96 -3.07 0.81
CA LEU A 118 6.94 -2.63 -0.21
C LEU A 118 6.27 -2.18 -1.51
N LEU A 119 5.22 -2.88 -1.97
CA LEU A 119 4.47 -2.48 -3.15
C LEU A 119 3.69 -1.18 -2.91
N ALA A 120 3.16 -0.96 -1.71
CA ALA A 120 2.53 0.30 -1.32
C ALA A 120 3.53 1.48 -1.33
N LEU A 121 4.77 1.26 -0.84
CA LEU A 121 5.84 2.25 -0.95
C LEU A 121 6.17 2.57 -2.41
N LEU A 122 6.31 1.55 -3.26
CA LEU A 122 6.55 1.74 -4.70
C LEU A 122 5.41 2.53 -5.36
N ALA A 123 4.16 2.24 -5.01
CA ALA A 123 3.01 2.99 -5.50
C ALA A 123 3.09 4.49 -5.13
N GLY A 124 3.47 4.80 -3.89
CA GLY A 124 3.72 6.17 -3.45
C GLY A 124 4.88 6.83 -4.20
N ILE A 125 5.98 6.12 -4.43
CA ILE A 125 7.15 6.61 -5.21
C ILE A 125 6.74 6.93 -6.65
N PHE A 126 5.96 6.07 -7.31
CA PHE A 126 5.46 6.34 -8.66
C PHE A 126 4.51 7.54 -8.69
N GLY A 127 3.68 7.72 -7.65
CA GLY A 127 2.90 8.95 -7.48
C GLY A 127 3.78 10.20 -7.36
N ILE A 128 4.91 10.14 -6.65
CA ILE A 128 5.87 11.24 -6.57
C ILE A 128 6.47 11.55 -7.93
N LEU A 129 6.86 10.54 -8.70
CA LEU A 129 7.41 10.72 -10.05
C LEU A 129 6.40 11.39 -10.99
N GLU A 130 5.11 11.07 -10.85
CA GLU A 130 4.02 11.74 -11.56
C GLU A 130 3.92 13.23 -11.17
N VAL A 131 3.91 13.55 -9.87
CA VAL A 131 3.87 14.94 -9.39
C VAL A 131 5.10 15.73 -9.86
N ALA A 132 6.26 15.09 -9.88
CA ALA A 132 7.52 15.69 -10.30
C ALA A 132 7.60 15.91 -11.82
N GLY A 133 6.64 15.39 -12.60
CA GLY A 133 6.62 15.55 -14.06
C GLY A 133 7.77 14.85 -14.75
N VAL A 134 8.31 13.78 -14.16
CA VAL A 134 9.37 12.98 -14.78
C VAL A 134 8.80 12.32 -16.03
N LYS A 135 9.44 12.51 -17.18
CA LYS A 135 8.99 11.90 -18.44
C LYS A 135 9.13 10.38 -18.35
N GLY A 136 8.00 9.68 -18.41
CA GLY A 136 7.89 8.22 -18.47
C GLY A 136 7.41 7.76 -19.84
#